data_AF-A0AAE9SJS3-F1
#
_entry.id   AF-A0AAE9SJS3-F1
#
_cell.length_a   1.000
_cell.length_b   1.000
_cell.length_c   1.000
_cell.angle_alpha   90.00
_cell.angle_beta   90.00
_cell.angle_gamma   90.00
#
_symmetry.space_group_name_H-M   'P 1'
#
loop_
_entity.id
_entity.type
_entity.pdbx_description
1 polymer ?
#
loop_
_entity_poly.entity_id
_entity_poly.type
_entity_poly.pdbx_seq_one_letter_code
_entity_poly.pdbx_strand_id
1 'polypeptide(L)'
;MIVIDGIKLSELSFPDFFVSKITIDPYGKSAEIFTDGAMIEGKEIGLIELGQGKLVIKRWQKISIKAYNAGSSGWDELEVMGADKLKDVCEVEFGDDIVLRGFGFYSGAWTEYKFVKPEIMYAEYSQK
;
A
#
# COMPACT_ATOMS: atom_id res chain seq x y z
N MET A 1 -10.24 -14.09 10.46
CA MET A 1 -9.24 -13.23 9.78
C MET A 1 -8.73 -14.01 8.58
N ILE A 2 -8.85 -13.43 7.39
CA ILE A 2 -8.36 -14.01 6.14
C ILE A 2 -6.93 -13.51 5.95
N VAL A 3 -6.01 -14.45 5.70
CA VAL A 3 -4.62 -14.14 5.33
C VAL A 3 -4.46 -14.36 3.84
N ILE A 4 -3.89 -13.37 3.16
CA ILE A 4 -3.69 -13.35 1.71
C ILE A 4 -2.19 -13.16 1.45
N ASP A 5 -1.56 -14.07 0.71
CA ASP A 5 -0.13 -14.05 0.42
C ASP A 5 0.18 -14.55 -1.00
N GLY A 6 1.46 -14.46 -1.37
CA GLY A 6 1.97 -14.96 -2.65
C GLY A 6 1.24 -14.36 -3.86
N ILE A 7 0.84 -15.21 -4.81
CA ILE A 7 0.18 -14.79 -6.05
C ILE A 7 -1.15 -14.07 -5.77
N LYS A 8 -1.87 -14.45 -4.71
CA LYS A 8 -3.19 -13.86 -4.39
C LYS A 8 -3.11 -12.41 -3.95
N LEU A 9 -1.93 -11.91 -3.58
CA LEU A 9 -1.75 -10.48 -3.32
C LEU A 9 -2.03 -9.66 -4.57
N SER A 10 -1.66 -10.16 -5.76
CA SER A 10 -1.91 -9.47 -7.02
C SER A 10 -3.40 -9.35 -7.39
N GLU A 11 -4.27 -10.08 -6.68
CA GLU A 11 -5.73 -10.03 -6.82
C GLU A 11 -6.37 -9.00 -5.89
N LEU A 12 -5.59 -8.37 -4.99
CA LEU A 12 -6.08 -7.33 -4.09
C LEU A 12 -6.24 -5.99 -4.80
N SER A 13 -7.36 -5.33 -4.53
CA SER A 13 -7.61 -3.95 -4.92
C SER A 13 -8.25 -3.18 -3.76
N PHE A 14 -8.16 -1.85 -3.81
CA PHE A 14 -8.59 -0.95 -2.74
C PHE A 14 -9.60 0.11 -3.21
N PRO A 15 -10.62 -0.24 -4.02
CA PRO A 15 -11.55 0.76 -4.54
C PRO A 15 -12.38 1.37 -3.40
N ASP A 16 -12.43 2.71 -3.33
CA ASP A 16 -13.21 3.46 -2.35
C ASP A 16 -12.90 3.18 -0.86
N PHE A 17 -11.75 2.56 -0.56
CA PHE A 17 -11.30 2.31 0.81
C PHE A 17 -10.24 3.33 1.25
N PHE A 18 -10.30 3.70 2.53
CA PHE A 18 -9.39 4.66 3.14
C PHE A 18 -8.26 3.96 3.88
N VAL A 19 -7.07 4.53 3.76
CA VAL A 19 -5.93 4.22 4.60
C VAL A 19 -6.11 4.93 5.93
N SER A 20 -6.37 4.16 6.97
CA SER A 20 -6.54 4.70 8.33
C SER A 20 -5.20 4.99 9.00
N LYS A 21 -4.16 4.23 8.66
CA LYS A 21 -2.83 4.34 9.27
C LYS A 21 -1.77 3.72 8.38
N ILE A 22 -0.60 4.35 8.36
CA ILE A 22 0.64 3.74 7.87
C ILE A 22 1.65 3.75 9.01
N THR A 23 2.25 2.60 9.30
CA THR A 23 3.44 2.47 10.15
C THR A 23 4.61 2.02 9.30
N ILE A 24 5.75 2.69 9.42
CA ILE A 24 6.99 2.32 8.74
C ILE A 24 8.11 2.37 9.76
N ASP A 25 8.81 1.25 9.89
CA ASP A 25 10.09 1.14 10.57
C ASP A 25 11.18 0.92 9.51
N PRO A 26 11.92 1.98 9.12
CA PRO A 26 12.98 1.87 8.12
C PRO A 26 14.14 0.98 8.58
N TYR A 27 14.42 0.94 9.89
CA TYR A 27 15.55 0.20 10.47
C TYR A 27 15.24 -1.28 10.58
N GLY A 28 14.08 -1.62 11.14
CA GLY A 28 13.55 -2.99 11.17
C GLY A 28 13.02 -3.47 9.82
N LYS A 29 12.99 -2.59 8.80
CA LYS A 29 12.52 -2.87 7.44
C LYS A 29 11.12 -3.51 7.47
N SER A 30 10.20 -2.90 8.20
CA SER A 30 8.81 -3.38 8.32
C SER A 30 7.80 -2.25 8.18
N ALA A 31 6.73 -2.50 7.42
CA ALA A 31 5.66 -1.54 7.18
C ALA A 31 4.32 -2.23 7.28
N GLU A 32 3.35 -1.52 7.82
CA GLU A 32 1.95 -1.92 7.83
C GLU A 32 1.09 -0.77 7.33
N ILE A 33 0.25 -1.06 6.33
CA ILE A 33 -0.72 -0.13 5.75
C ILE A 33 -2.09 -0.64 6.16
N PHE A 34 -2.78 0.09 7.01
CA PHE A 34 -4.10 -0.27 7.53
C PHE A 34 -5.18 0.38 6.67
N THR A 35 -6.10 -0.43 6.14
CA THR A 35 -7.24 0.05 5.36
C THR A 35 -8.56 -0.37 6.01
N ASP A 36 -9.61 0.40 5.77
CA ASP A 36 -10.96 0.08 6.25
C ASP A 36 -11.68 -0.99 5.42
N GLY A 37 -11.09 -1.42 4.32
CA GLY A 37 -11.48 -2.58 3.55
C GLY A 37 -10.54 -2.89 2.39
N ALA A 38 -10.90 -3.92 1.63
CA ALA A 38 -10.25 -4.32 0.39
C ALA A 38 -11.22 -5.15 -0.45
N MET A 39 -10.94 -5.27 -1.74
CA MET A 39 -11.58 -6.23 -2.63
C MET A 39 -10.56 -7.27 -3.07
N ILE A 40 -11.00 -8.53 -3.21
CA ILE A 40 -10.22 -9.57 -3.90
C ILE A 40 -11.04 -10.11 -5.06
N GLU A 41 -10.46 -10.10 -6.27
CA GLU A 41 -11.07 -10.70 -7.45
C GLU A 41 -10.52 -12.10 -7.67
N GLY A 42 -11.33 -13.12 -7.39
CA GLY A 42 -10.97 -14.50 -7.67
C GLY A 42 -11.63 -15.00 -8.96
N LYS A 43 -10.86 -15.61 -9.86
CA LYS A 43 -11.33 -16.10 -11.17
C LYS A 43 -12.59 -16.99 -11.13
N GLU A 44 -12.80 -17.72 -10.02
CA GLU A 44 -13.94 -18.64 -9.86
C GLU A 44 -15.04 -18.13 -8.92
N ILE A 45 -14.74 -17.13 -8.09
CA ILE A 45 -15.55 -16.70 -6.94
C ILE A 45 -16.13 -15.29 -7.13
N GLY A 46 -15.70 -14.58 -8.16
CA GLY A 46 -16.08 -13.19 -8.39
C GLY A 46 -15.38 -12.24 -7.40
N LEU A 47 -15.92 -11.02 -7.31
CA LEU A 47 -15.40 -9.98 -6.43
C LEU A 47 -15.87 -10.23 -4.98
N ILE A 48 -14.93 -10.38 -4.05
CA ILE A 48 -15.21 -10.53 -2.63
C ILE A 48 -14.79 -9.26 -1.91
N GLU A 49 -15.73 -8.67 -1.16
CA GLU A 49 -15.45 -7.55 -0.28
C GLU A 49 -14.94 -8.03 1.07
N LEU A 50 -13.83 -7.45 1.50
CA LEU A 50 -13.18 -7.70 2.78
C LEU A 50 -13.43 -6.51 3.71
N GLY A 51 -13.60 -6.80 5.00
CA GLY A 51 -13.69 -5.76 6.04
C GLY A 51 -12.31 -5.17 6.35
N GLN A 52 -12.19 -4.48 7.48
CA GLN A 52 -10.95 -3.80 7.87
C GLN A 52 -9.75 -4.75 7.98
N GLY A 53 -8.57 -4.22 7.69
CA GLY A 53 -7.35 -5.01 7.77
C GLY A 53 -6.08 -4.24 7.45
N LYS A 54 -5.05 -4.96 7.06
CA LYS A 54 -3.74 -4.39 6.74
C LYS A 54 -2.99 -5.16 5.67
N LEU A 55 -2.18 -4.42 4.91
CA LEU A 55 -1.08 -4.94 4.10
C LEU A 55 0.20 -4.85 4.92
N VAL A 56 0.94 -5.95 5.00
CA VAL A 56 2.22 -6.06 5.72
C VAL A 56 3.33 -6.34 4.73
N ILE A 57 4.37 -5.52 4.78
CA ILE A 57 5.56 -5.62 3.93
C ILE A 57 6.78 -5.66 4.86
N LYS A 58 7.71 -6.59 4.64
CA LYS A 58 8.91 -6.71 5.47
C LYS A 58 10.14 -7.08 4.65
N ARG A 59 11.31 -6.84 5.25
CA ARG A 59 12.64 -7.22 4.73
C ARG A 59 12.92 -6.69 3.32
N TRP A 60 12.48 -5.47 3.03
CA TRP A 60 12.83 -4.81 1.77
C TRP A 60 14.29 -4.37 1.74
N GLN A 61 14.81 -4.14 0.55
CA GLN A 61 16.15 -3.58 0.36
C GLN A 61 16.17 -2.08 0.62
N LYS A 62 15.20 -1.37 0.04
CA LYS A 62 15.04 0.09 0.12
C LYS A 62 13.55 0.43 0.10
N ILE A 63 13.18 1.53 0.75
CA ILE A 63 11.92 2.23 0.52
C ILE A 63 12.21 3.58 -0.13
N SER A 64 11.43 3.96 -1.15
CA SER A 64 11.42 5.29 -1.76
C SER A 64 10.00 5.82 -1.65
N ILE A 65 9.86 7.06 -1.20
CA ILE A 65 8.57 7.72 -1.12
C ILE A 65 8.69 9.03 -1.88
N LYS A 66 7.73 9.31 -2.75
CA LYS A 66 7.74 10.50 -3.60
C LYS A 66 6.37 11.15 -3.62
N ALA A 67 6.34 12.48 -3.73
CA ALA A 67 5.13 13.21 -4.03
C ALA A 67 5.27 13.97 -5.35
N TYR A 68 4.21 13.95 -6.15
CA TYR A 68 4.14 14.70 -7.38
C TYR A 68 3.91 16.18 -7.08
N ASN A 69 4.77 17.01 -7.65
CA ASN A 69 4.72 18.45 -7.54
C ASN A 69 4.35 19.05 -8.89
N ALA A 70 3.12 19.58 -8.98
CA ALA A 70 2.62 20.19 -10.20
C ALA A 70 3.44 21.43 -10.63
N GLY A 71 4.04 22.15 -9.68
CA GLY A 71 4.85 23.33 -9.96
C GLY A 71 6.16 22.98 -10.70
N SER A 72 6.78 21.85 -10.36
CA SER A 72 7.98 21.35 -11.03
C SER A 72 7.69 20.35 -12.15
N SER A 73 6.41 19.94 -12.32
CA SER A 73 6.00 18.85 -13.23
C SER A 73 6.82 17.58 -13.01
N GLY A 74 7.09 17.26 -11.74
CA GLY A 74 8.04 16.22 -11.37
C GLY A 74 7.70 15.57 -10.03
N TRP A 75 8.55 14.63 -9.64
CA TRP A 75 8.44 13.89 -8.38
C TRP A 75 9.54 14.32 -7.43
N ASP A 76 9.14 14.76 -6.24
CA ASP A 76 10.04 15.11 -5.16
C ASP A 76 10.19 13.90 -4.21
N GLU A 77 11.42 13.46 -3.93
CA GLU A 77 11.66 12.42 -2.92
C GLU A 77 11.39 12.99 -1.52
N LEU A 78 10.69 12.21 -0.69
CA LEU A 78 10.35 12.54 0.68
C LEU A 78 11.17 11.70 1.66
N GLU A 79 11.56 12.32 2.78
CA GLU A 79 12.10 11.57 3.90
C GLU A 79 11.02 10.69 4.53
N VAL A 80 11.35 9.43 4.81
CA VAL A 80 10.37 8.44 5.28
C VAL A 80 9.65 8.87 6.56
N MET A 81 10.35 9.51 7.49
CA MET A 81 9.80 9.96 8.76
C MET A 81 8.86 11.16 8.64
N GLY A 82 8.98 11.93 7.55
CA GLY A 82 8.17 13.12 7.27
C GLY A 82 7.24 12.97 6.08
N ALA A 83 7.20 11.79 5.45
CA ALA A 83 6.41 11.55 4.25
C ALA A 83 4.91 11.68 4.54
N ASP A 84 4.21 12.34 3.63
CA ASP A 84 2.76 12.39 3.67
C ASP A 84 2.19 10.99 3.47
N LYS A 85 1.18 10.63 4.27
CA LYS A 85 0.59 9.30 4.26
C LYS A 85 -0.42 9.22 3.13
N LEU A 86 -0.51 8.08 2.46
CA LEU A 86 -1.64 7.83 1.57
C LEU A 86 -2.94 7.91 2.38
N LYS A 87 -3.93 8.61 1.85
CA LYS A 87 -5.32 8.65 2.34
C LYS A 87 -6.15 7.58 1.67
N ASP A 88 -5.93 7.39 0.39
CA ASP A 88 -6.52 6.39 -0.48
C ASP A 88 -5.41 5.68 -1.25
N VAL A 89 -5.61 4.40 -1.55
CA VAL A 89 -4.74 3.64 -2.46
C VAL A 89 -5.49 3.49 -3.77
N CYS A 90 -5.13 4.29 -4.76
CA CYS A 90 -5.76 4.26 -6.07
C CYS A 90 -5.13 3.22 -6.99
N GLU A 91 -3.83 2.96 -6.83
CA GLU A 91 -3.09 1.97 -7.61
C GLU A 91 -2.22 1.13 -6.69
N VAL A 92 -2.18 -0.17 -6.96
CA VAL A 92 -1.20 -1.09 -6.36
C VAL A 92 -0.60 -1.96 -7.44
N GLU A 93 0.72 -2.11 -7.40
CA GLU A 93 1.48 -3.00 -8.26
C GLU A 93 2.22 -4.00 -7.38
N PHE A 94 1.94 -5.29 -7.62
CA PHE A 94 2.64 -6.39 -6.96
C PHE A 94 3.57 -7.06 -7.97
N GLY A 95 4.87 -7.06 -7.66
CA GLY A 95 5.91 -7.73 -8.45
C GLY A 95 7.18 -7.91 -7.63
N ASP A 96 8.34 -7.80 -8.29
CA ASP A 96 9.64 -7.77 -7.59
C ASP A 96 9.75 -6.59 -6.61
N ASP A 97 9.08 -5.49 -6.94
CA ASP A 97 8.86 -4.36 -6.05
C ASP A 97 7.36 -4.27 -5.73
N ILE A 98 7.01 -3.70 -4.57
CA ILE A 98 5.65 -3.23 -4.32
C ILE A 98 5.61 -1.73 -4.56
N VAL A 99 4.61 -1.29 -5.32
CA VAL A 99 4.29 0.13 -5.47
C VAL A 99 2.86 0.39 -5.05
N LEU A 100 2.66 1.37 -4.18
CA LEU A 100 1.35 1.90 -3.79
C LEU A 100 1.29 3.36 -4.25
N ARG A 101 0.24 3.74 -4.97
CA ARG A 101 -0.01 5.14 -5.35
C ARG A 101 -1.41 5.58 -4.98
N GLY A 102 -1.53 6.85 -4.65
CA GLY A 102 -2.80 7.48 -4.29
C GLY A 102 -2.58 8.92 -3.84
N PHE A 103 -3.55 9.52 -3.17
CA PHE A 103 -3.43 10.88 -2.69
C PHE A 103 -2.91 10.94 -1.26
N GLY A 104 -1.99 11.87 -1.04
CA GLY A 104 -1.47 12.21 0.28
C GLY A 104 -2.56 12.85 1.15
N PHE A 105 -2.64 12.44 2.40
CA PHE A 105 -3.67 12.87 3.33
C PHE A 105 -3.57 14.35 3.67
N TYR A 106 -2.36 14.85 3.92
CA TYR A 106 -2.15 16.23 4.33
C TYR A 106 -1.96 17.18 3.15
N SER A 107 -1.23 16.74 2.13
CA SER A 107 -0.85 17.57 0.97
C SER A 107 -1.89 17.54 -0.15
N GLY A 108 -2.69 16.47 -0.25
CA GLY A 108 -3.51 16.19 -1.42
C GLY A 108 -2.69 15.90 -2.69
N ALA A 109 -1.38 15.75 -2.58
CA ALA A 109 -0.50 15.45 -3.70
C ALA A 109 -0.57 13.96 -4.06
N TRP A 110 -0.42 13.65 -5.34
CA TRP A 110 -0.26 12.27 -5.79
C TRP A 110 1.05 11.71 -5.23
N THR A 111 0.97 10.66 -4.42
CA THR A 111 2.09 10.12 -3.63
C THR A 111 2.34 8.67 -4.03
N GLU A 112 3.62 8.30 -4.14
CA GLU A 112 4.08 6.95 -4.45
C GLU A 112 4.91 6.41 -3.29
N TYR A 113 4.55 5.23 -2.80
CA TYR A 113 5.34 4.42 -1.88
C TYR A 113 5.87 3.21 -2.64
N LYS A 114 7.19 3.12 -2.78
CA LYS A 114 7.87 2.02 -3.44
C LYS A 114 8.75 1.24 -2.46
N PHE A 115 8.44 -0.03 -2.27
CA PHE A 115 9.23 -0.99 -1.50
C PHE A 115 10.02 -1.88 -2.47
N VAL A 116 11.35 -1.77 -2.45
CA VAL A 116 12.23 -2.48 -3.36
C VAL A 116 12.55 -3.88 -2.83
N LYS A 117 12.23 -4.92 -3.62
CA LYS A 117 12.54 -6.33 -3.31
C LYS A 117 12.18 -6.75 -1.87
N PRO A 118 10.93 -6.60 -1.43
CA PRO A 118 10.48 -7.17 -0.15
C PRO A 118 10.52 -8.70 -0.18
N GLU A 119 11.05 -9.33 0.88
CA GLU A 119 11.08 -10.80 0.99
C GLU A 119 9.78 -11.36 1.58
N ILE A 120 9.05 -10.56 2.35
CA ILE A 120 7.83 -11.00 3.04
C ILE A 120 6.72 -9.99 2.77
N MET A 121 5.62 -10.49 2.22
CA MET A 121 4.42 -9.72 1.92
C MET A 121 3.20 -10.58 2.21
N TYR A 122 2.24 -10.02 2.93
CA TYR A 122 0.94 -10.63 3.15
C TYR A 122 -0.08 -9.57 3.56
N ALA A 123 -1.34 -9.91 3.47
CA ALA A 123 -2.47 -9.10 3.88
C ALA A 123 -3.31 -9.86 4.91
N GLU A 124 -3.83 -9.14 5.91
CA GLU A 124 -4.70 -9.66 6.96
C GLU A 124 -5.99 -8.84 6.98
N TYR A 125 -7.13 -9.45 6.64
CA TYR A 125 -8.42 -8.77 6.60
C TYR A 125 -9.51 -9.52 7.37
N SER A 126 -10.50 -8.81 7.91
CA SER A 126 -11.70 -9.45 8.45
C SER A 126 -12.63 -9.89 7.31
N GLN A 127 -13.45 -10.91 7.56
CA GLN A 127 -14.62 -11.14 6.72
C GLN A 127 -15.61 -10.00 6.98
N LYS A 128 -16.29 -9.56 5.92
CA LYS A 128 -17.40 -8.62 6.02
C LYS A 128 -18.69 -9.37 6.37
#